data_AF-A0A524KZA6-F1
#
_entry.id   AF-A0A524KZA6-F1
#
_cell.length_a   1.000
_cell.length_b   1.000
_cell.length_c   1.000
_cell.angle_alpha   90.00
_cell.angle_beta   90.00
_cell.angle_gamma   90.00
#
_symmetry.space_group_name_H-M   'P 1'
#
loop_
_entity.id
_entity.type
_entity.pdbx_description
1 polymer ?
#
loop_
_entity_poly.entity_id
_entity_poly.type
_entity_poly.pdbx_seq_one_letter_code
_entity_poly.pdbx_strand_id
1 'polypeptide(L)'
;HVASKEKFSLLLGLLRKEGMVRTMIFVNTKREAEFLSDRLNVNDFPCRVISGDVDQKKRMRILDDFKDGKLPILIATDVASRGLHIDGVTHVINYDLPQDCEDYVHRIGRTARAGAEGKAISLADENGAFHLEAIEEYAKQKILVEWADSDLYVKDYKRTKQKPRSSTGLGASRGTSGRERSFGANPKPQGRPKPQIAEKVAAAPVLTAPANADSGEAGEKKPRRRRPRQKKPVGGGDVPS
;
A
#
# COMPACT_ATOMS: atom_id res chain seq x y z
N HIS A 1 -11.63 7.39 -24.21
CA HIS A 1 -10.82 8.57 -23.80
C HIS A 1 -11.57 9.31 -22.70
N VAL A 2 -10.92 9.62 -21.58
CA VAL A 2 -11.53 10.36 -20.45
C VAL A 2 -10.67 11.57 -20.18
N ALA A 3 -11.21 12.79 -20.28
CA ALA A 3 -10.41 13.97 -20.00
C ALA A 3 -9.93 13.95 -18.54
N SER A 4 -8.69 14.39 -18.28
CA SER A 4 -8.11 14.35 -16.93
C SER A 4 -9.00 15.02 -15.86
N LYS A 5 -9.73 16.08 -16.24
CA LYS A 5 -10.68 16.81 -15.37
C LYS A 5 -11.95 16.01 -15.03
N GLU A 6 -12.31 15.06 -15.88
CA GLU A 6 -13.53 14.25 -15.77
C GLU A 6 -13.29 12.91 -15.07
N LYS A 7 -12.03 12.47 -14.93
CA LYS A 7 -11.67 11.21 -14.26
C LYS A 7 -12.33 11.03 -12.89
N PHE A 8 -12.36 12.07 -12.07
CA PHE A 8 -13.01 11.98 -10.76
C PHE A 8 -14.53 11.79 -10.86
N SER A 9 -15.17 12.49 -11.80
CA SER A 9 -16.61 12.39 -12.04
C SER A 9 -17.00 10.97 -12.46
N LEU A 10 -16.21 10.40 -13.38
CA LEU A 10 -16.37 9.03 -13.82
C LEU A 10 -16.08 8.01 -12.71
N LEU A 11 -15.01 8.21 -11.93
CA LEU A 11 -14.69 7.33 -10.80
C LEU A 11 -15.85 7.23 -9.82
N LEU A 12 -16.50 8.35 -9.49
CA LEU A 12 -17.67 8.32 -8.61
C LEU A 12 -18.81 7.50 -9.20
N GLY A 13 -19.10 7.64 -10.49
CA GLY A 13 -20.13 6.82 -11.16
C GLY A 13 -19.80 5.34 -11.15
N LEU A 14 -18.54 4.99 -11.43
CA LEU A 14 -18.06 3.60 -11.37
C LEU A 14 -18.21 3.02 -9.97
N LEU A 15 -17.79 3.75 -8.93
CA LEU A 15 -17.92 3.30 -7.54
C LEU A 15 -19.40 3.15 -7.11
N ARG A 16 -20.31 3.98 -7.63
CA ARG A 16 -21.75 3.85 -7.39
C ARG A 16 -22.36 2.63 -8.11
N LYS A 17 -21.94 2.38 -9.36
CA LYS A 17 -22.45 1.29 -10.20
C LYS A 17 -21.97 -0.08 -9.74
N GLU A 18 -20.66 -0.23 -9.51
CA GLU A 18 -20.04 -1.52 -9.19
C GLU A 18 -20.13 -1.87 -7.69
N GLY A 19 -20.36 -0.86 -6.84
CA GLY A 19 -20.32 -0.99 -5.39
C GLY A 19 -18.90 -0.85 -4.82
N MET A 20 -18.81 -0.53 -3.52
CA MET A 20 -17.55 -0.17 -2.84
C MET A 20 -16.89 -1.36 -2.11
N VAL A 21 -17.02 -2.59 -2.59
CA VAL A 21 -16.62 -3.75 -1.78
C VAL A 21 -15.14 -4.07 -1.99
N ARG A 22 -14.25 -3.68 -1.07
CA ARG A 22 -12.79 -3.95 -1.16
C ARG A 22 -12.21 -3.53 -2.52
N THR A 23 -12.36 -2.25 -2.83
CA THR A 23 -11.85 -1.64 -4.06
C THR A 23 -10.47 -1.04 -3.82
N MET A 24 -9.50 -1.42 -4.65
CA MET A 24 -8.16 -0.83 -4.62
C MET A 24 -7.98 0.13 -5.79
N ILE A 25 -7.58 1.37 -5.50
CA ILE A 25 -7.39 2.42 -6.50
C ILE A 25 -5.90 2.75 -6.58
N PHE A 26 -5.33 2.67 -7.77
CA PHE A 26 -3.94 3.03 -8.03
C PHE A 26 -3.81 4.39 -8.68
N VAL A 27 -2.85 5.17 -8.19
CA VAL A 27 -2.47 6.49 -8.70
C VAL A 27 -0.95 6.58 -8.78
N ASN A 28 -0.44 7.39 -9.71
CA ASN A 28 0.99 7.44 -9.98
C ASN A 28 1.77 8.25 -8.95
N THR A 29 1.12 9.24 -8.31
CA THR A 29 1.80 10.14 -7.36
C THR A 29 1.14 10.17 -5.99
N LYS A 30 1.95 10.31 -4.95
CA LYS A 30 1.47 10.48 -3.56
C LYS A 30 0.49 11.65 -3.45
N ARG A 31 0.80 12.76 -4.10
CA ARG A 31 -0.03 13.97 -4.04
C ARG A 31 -1.42 13.72 -4.60
N GLU A 32 -1.51 13.03 -5.73
CA GLU A 32 -2.80 12.65 -6.31
C GLU A 32 -3.55 11.68 -5.37
N ALA A 33 -2.83 10.77 -4.70
CA ALA A 33 -3.44 9.87 -3.72
C ALA A 33 -4.10 10.62 -2.56
N GLU A 34 -3.40 11.59 -1.97
CA GLU A 34 -3.93 12.43 -0.88
C GLU A 34 -5.13 13.27 -1.36
N PHE A 35 -5.00 13.90 -2.53
CA PHE A 35 -6.08 14.71 -3.11
C PHE A 35 -7.32 13.87 -3.43
N LEU A 36 -7.14 12.70 -4.03
CA LEU A 36 -8.21 11.77 -4.34
C LEU A 36 -8.89 11.26 -3.07
N SER A 37 -8.12 10.93 -2.05
CA SER A 37 -8.63 10.51 -0.74
C SER A 37 -9.51 11.57 -0.10
N ASP A 38 -9.06 12.82 -0.07
CA ASP A 38 -9.85 13.92 0.48
C ASP A 38 -11.18 14.09 -0.26
N ARG A 39 -11.14 14.02 -1.61
CA ARG A 39 -12.35 14.15 -2.43
C ARG A 39 -13.32 13.00 -2.23
N LEU A 40 -12.84 11.76 -2.18
CA LEU A 40 -13.70 10.60 -1.97
C LEU A 40 -14.34 10.63 -0.59
N ASN A 41 -13.58 10.90 0.48
CA ASN A 41 -14.12 10.96 1.84
C ASN A 41 -15.19 12.04 2.00
N VAL A 42 -15.02 13.22 1.39
CA VAL A 42 -16.04 14.29 1.43
C VAL A 42 -17.31 13.92 0.65
N ASN A 43 -17.19 13.04 -0.34
CA ASN A 43 -18.30 12.53 -1.15
C ASN A 43 -18.87 11.20 -0.62
N ASP A 44 -18.62 10.87 0.65
CA ASP A 44 -19.20 9.71 1.32
C ASP A 44 -18.67 8.35 0.79
N PHE A 45 -17.44 8.35 0.26
CA PHE A 45 -16.67 7.16 -0.11
C PHE A 45 -15.48 6.98 0.85
N PRO A 46 -15.64 6.22 1.96
CA PRO A 46 -14.60 6.08 2.97
C PRO A 46 -13.36 5.42 2.39
N CYS A 47 -12.22 6.11 2.47
CA CYS A 47 -10.96 5.60 1.94
C CYS A 47 -9.75 6.02 2.78
N ARG A 48 -8.64 5.31 2.58
CA ARG A 48 -7.32 5.65 3.13
C ARG A 48 -6.25 5.47 2.07
N VAL A 49 -5.15 6.20 2.25
CA VAL A 49 -3.97 6.14 1.38
C VAL A 49 -2.88 5.28 2.03
N ILE A 50 -2.25 4.42 1.24
CA ILE A 50 -0.95 3.83 1.54
C ILE A 50 0.07 4.37 0.53
N SER A 51 1.02 5.14 1.05
CA SER A 51 2.16 5.69 0.31
C SER A 51 3.47 5.33 1.04
N GLY A 52 4.64 5.53 0.41
CA GLY A 52 5.93 5.11 0.98
C GLY A 52 6.34 5.81 2.28
N ASP A 53 5.68 6.90 2.60
CA ASP A 53 5.88 7.76 3.77
C ASP A 53 4.90 7.47 4.92
N VAL A 54 3.96 6.55 4.73
CA VAL A 54 3.13 6.03 5.82
C VAL A 54 3.99 5.11 6.68
N ASP A 55 4.02 5.36 7.99
CA ASP A 55 4.76 4.53 8.93
C ASP A 55 4.30 3.07 8.90
N GLN A 56 5.22 2.13 9.09
CA GLN A 56 4.95 0.71 8.92
C GLN A 56 3.81 0.21 9.81
N LYS A 57 3.68 0.71 11.04
CA LYS A 57 2.65 0.29 11.99
C LYS A 57 1.26 0.72 11.52
N LYS A 58 1.13 1.97 11.07
CA LYS A 58 -0.10 2.52 10.49
C LYS A 58 -0.44 1.85 9.17
N ARG A 59 0.57 1.55 8.34
CA ARG A 59 0.40 0.80 7.09
C ARG A 59 -0.24 -0.55 7.34
N MET A 60 0.27 -1.33 8.30
CA MET A 60 -0.32 -2.63 8.65
C MET A 60 -1.78 -2.51 9.12
N ARG A 61 -2.08 -1.54 9.99
CA ARG A 61 -3.47 -1.30 10.44
C ARG A 61 -4.42 -0.98 9.29
N ILE A 62 -4.02 -0.11 8.36
CA ILE A 62 -4.84 0.23 7.18
C ILE A 62 -5.07 -1.01 6.32
N LEU A 63 -4.05 -1.85 6.15
CA LEU A 63 -4.18 -3.11 5.40
C LEU A 63 -5.11 -4.10 6.08
N ASP A 64 -5.03 -4.22 7.40
CA ASP A 64 -5.90 -5.11 8.17
C ASP A 64 -7.35 -4.64 8.10
N ASP A 65 -7.60 -3.33 8.27
CA ASP A 65 -8.94 -2.74 8.11
C ASP A 65 -9.51 -2.94 6.70
N PHE A 66 -8.66 -2.89 5.67
CA PHE A 66 -9.06 -3.16 4.29
C PHE A 66 -9.40 -4.63 4.06
N LYS A 67 -8.56 -5.54 4.56
CA LYS A 67 -8.77 -7.00 4.46
C LYS A 67 -10.03 -7.45 5.18
N ASP A 68 -10.28 -6.89 6.37
CA ASP A 68 -11.48 -7.14 7.17
C ASP A 68 -12.75 -6.53 6.55
N GLY A 69 -12.62 -5.68 5.53
CA GLY A 69 -13.74 -4.98 4.88
C GLY A 69 -14.27 -3.77 5.66
N LYS A 70 -13.64 -3.39 6.77
CA LYS A 70 -13.96 -2.16 7.53
C LYS A 70 -13.64 -0.91 6.71
N LEU A 71 -12.59 -0.99 5.90
CA LEU A 71 -12.23 0.03 4.92
C LEU A 71 -12.63 -0.45 3.52
N PRO A 72 -13.64 0.15 2.87
CA PRO A 72 -14.11 -0.31 1.57
C PRO A 72 -13.13 0.03 0.44
N ILE A 73 -12.41 1.15 0.54
CA ILE A 73 -11.54 1.65 -0.53
C ILE A 73 -10.13 1.93 0.00
N LEU A 74 -9.13 1.40 -0.71
CA LEU A 74 -7.71 1.65 -0.45
C LEU A 74 -7.07 2.32 -1.67
N ILE A 75 -6.45 3.48 -1.47
CA ILE A 75 -5.68 4.17 -2.51
C ILE A 75 -4.20 3.89 -2.31
N ALA A 76 -3.49 3.51 -3.37
CA ALA A 76 -2.08 3.17 -3.29
C ALA A 76 -1.27 3.75 -4.46
N THR A 77 0.03 3.97 -4.21
CA THR A 77 1.04 4.19 -5.26
C THR A 77 1.84 2.91 -5.53
N ASP A 78 2.52 2.83 -6.68
CA ASP A 78 3.32 1.64 -7.03
C ASP A 78 4.41 1.35 -6.00
N VAL A 79 5.16 2.38 -5.60
CA VAL A 79 6.21 2.27 -4.57
C VAL A 79 5.65 1.71 -3.26
N ALA A 80 4.43 2.09 -2.91
CA ALA A 80 3.80 1.69 -1.66
C ALA A 80 3.04 0.35 -1.76
N SER A 81 2.87 -0.21 -2.96
CA SER A 81 2.22 -1.50 -3.16
C SER A 81 3.22 -2.62 -3.44
N ARG A 82 4.41 -2.30 -3.97
CA ARG A 82 5.52 -3.25 -4.10
C ARG A 82 5.90 -3.83 -2.73
N GLY A 83 6.04 -5.15 -2.68
CA GLY A 83 6.34 -5.90 -1.45
C GLY A 83 5.15 -6.12 -0.50
N LEU A 84 3.94 -5.63 -0.82
CA LEU A 84 2.74 -6.00 -0.08
C LEU A 84 1.98 -7.12 -0.77
N HIS A 85 1.54 -8.09 0.03
CA HIS A 85 0.58 -9.09 -0.40
C HIS A 85 -0.83 -8.68 0.03
N ILE A 86 -1.53 -8.03 -0.89
CA ILE A 86 -2.93 -7.62 -0.75
C ILE A 86 -3.70 -8.40 -1.80
N ASP A 87 -4.34 -9.47 -1.34
CA ASP A 87 -5.11 -10.40 -2.16
C ASP A 87 -6.58 -10.32 -1.80
N GLY A 88 -7.44 -10.87 -2.66
CA GLY A 88 -8.89 -10.89 -2.42
C GLY A 88 -9.54 -9.53 -2.57
N VAL A 89 -8.93 -8.64 -3.36
CA VAL A 89 -9.51 -7.39 -3.82
C VAL A 89 -10.53 -7.73 -4.90
N THR A 90 -11.76 -7.21 -4.81
CA THR A 90 -12.79 -7.50 -5.82
C THR A 90 -12.66 -6.60 -7.04
N HIS A 91 -12.23 -5.35 -6.82
CA HIS A 91 -12.10 -4.34 -7.86
C HIS A 91 -10.74 -3.65 -7.77
N VAL A 92 -10.02 -3.62 -8.89
CA VAL A 92 -8.83 -2.79 -9.06
C VAL A 92 -9.16 -1.68 -10.04
N ILE A 93 -8.92 -0.42 -9.64
CA ILE A 93 -9.10 0.74 -10.50
C ILE A 93 -7.75 1.43 -10.69
N ASN A 94 -7.24 1.44 -11.91
CA ASN A 94 -6.12 2.31 -12.29
C ASN A 94 -6.69 3.70 -12.60
N TYR A 95 -6.66 4.60 -11.62
CA TYR A 95 -7.10 5.98 -11.83
C TYR A 95 -6.10 6.75 -12.72
N ASP A 96 -4.82 6.42 -12.58
CA ASP A 96 -3.77 6.75 -13.54
C ASP A 96 -3.18 5.45 -14.10
N LEU A 97 -3.03 5.36 -15.41
CA LEU A 97 -2.27 4.26 -16.02
C LEU A 97 -0.80 4.34 -15.60
N PRO A 98 -0.16 3.21 -15.25
CA PRO A 98 1.26 3.18 -14.95
C PRO A 98 2.07 3.46 -16.21
N GLN A 99 3.25 4.05 -16.04
CA GLN A 99 4.21 4.26 -17.14
C GLN A 99 4.94 2.95 -17.49
N ASP A 100 5.09 2.05 -16.52
CA ASP A 100 5.70 0.74 -16.68
C ASP A 100 4.63 -0.34 -16.86
N CYS A 101 4.79 -1.18 -17.88
CA CYS A 101 3.93 -2.32 -18.17
C CYS A 101 3.98 -3.41 -17.08
N GLU A 102 5.11 -3.59 -16.40
CA GLU A 102 5.23 -4.55 -15.31
C GLU A 102 4.36 -4.13 -14.11
N ASP A 103 4.34 -2.82 -13.81
CA ASP A 103 3.48 -2.27 -12.77
C ASP A 103 2.00 -2.50 -13.10
N TYR A 104 1.57 -2.36 -14.35
CA TYR A 104 0.19 -2.66 -14.75
C TYR A 104 -0.22 -4.08 -14.36
N VAL A 105 0.61 -5.08 -14.72
CA VAL A 105 0.35 -6.49 -14.42
C VAL A 105 0.33 -6.72 -12.89
N HIS A 106 1.24 -6.08 -12.15
CA HIS A 106 1.26 -6.17 -10.68
C HIS A 106 0.06 -5.54 -9.99
N ARG A 107 -0.51 -4.48 -10.57
CA ARG A 107 -1.72 -3.82 -10.07
C ARG A 107 -2.95 -4.69 -10.31
N ILE A 108 -3.18 -5.13 -11.54
CA ILE A 108 -4.36 -5.98 -11.84
C ILE A 108 -4.24 -7.35 -11.16
N GLY A 109 -3.02 -7.83 -10.93
CA GLY A 109 -2.76 -9.06 -10.18
C GLY A 109 -3.18 -9.02 -8.71
N ARG A 110 -3.69 -7.89 -8.18
CA ARG A 110 -4.30 -7.81 -6.83
C ARG A 110 -5.71 -8.39 -6.77
N THR A 111 -6.36 -8.52 -7.93
CA THR A 111 -7.68 -9.13 -8.06
C THR A 111 -7.59 -10.47 -8.80
N ALA A 112 -8.72 -11.19 -8.86
CA ALA A 112 -8.88 -12.43 -9.63
C ALA A 112 -7.80 -13.52 -9.41
N ARG A 113 -7.36 -13.71 -8.15
CA ARG A 113 -6.46 -14.80 -7.76
C ARG A 113 -7.23 -15.97 -7.16
N ALA A 114 -6.71 -17.19 -7.36
CA ALA A 114 -7.24 -18.44 -6.78
C ALA A 114 -8.71 -18.77 -7.14
N GLY A 115 -9.16 -18.38 -8.34
CA GLY A 115 -10.49 -18.73 -8.85
C GLY A 115 -11.63 -17.81 -8.40
N ALA A 116 -11.33 -16.75 -7.65
CA ALA A 116 -12.30 -15.70 -7.34
C ALA A 116 -12.51 -14.77 -8.54
N GLU A 117 -13.74 -14.30 -8.74
CA GLU A 117 -14.04 -13.26 -9.72
C GLU A 117 -13.48 -11.91 -9.26
N GLY A 118 -12.97 -11.13 -10.22
CA GLY A 118 -12.32 -9.87 -9.96
C GLY A 118 -12.33 -8.98 -11.19
N LYS A 119 -12.51 -7.67 -11.00
CA LYS A 119 -12.62 -6.71 -12.10
C LYS A 119 -11.51 -5.68 -12.03
N ALA A 120 -10.82 -5.47 -13.15
CA ALA A 120 -9.83 -4.42 -13.30
C ALA A 120 -10.35 -3.37 -14.30
N ILE A 121 -10.38 -2.11 -13.88
CA ILE A 121 -10.84 -0.97 -14.69
C ILE A 121 -9.70 0.05 -14.77
N SER A 122 -9.38 0.53 -15.96
CA SER A 122 -8.31 1.51 -16.14
C SER A 122 -8.84 2.78 -16.81
N LEU A 123 -8.59 3.93 -16.19
CA LEU A 123 -8.95 5.23 -16.75
C LEU A 123 -7.81 5.73 -17.64
N ALA A 124 -8.05 5.74 -18.95
CA ALA A 124 -7.10 6.25 -19.93
C ALA A 124 -7.42 7.72 -20.27
N ASP A 125 -6.60 8.63 -19.74
CA ASP A 125 -6.60 10.05 -20.13
C ASP A 125 -5.67 10.32 -21.31
N GLU A 126 -5.52 11.61 -21.67
CA GLU A 126 -4.67 12.04 -22.80
C GLU A 126 -3.24 11.48 -22.68
N ASN A 127 -2.71 11.43 -21.46
CA ASN A 127 -1.34 11.00 -21.20
C ASN A 127 -1.24 9.47 -21.06
N GLY A 128 -2.22 8.84 -20.40
CA GLY A 128 -2.26 7.41 -20.19
C GLY A 128 -2.40 6.61 -21.48
N ALA A 129 -3.10 7.15 -22.48
CA ALA A 129 -3.30 6.48 -23.77
C ALA A 129 -1.98 6.14 -24.50
N PHE A 130 -0.92 6.94 -24.33
CA PHE A 130 0.39 6.68 -24.94
C PHE A 130 1.07 5.42 -24.40
N HIS A 131 0.73 5.00 -23.18
CA HIS A 131 1.33 3.82 -22.54
C HIS A 131 0.54 2.53 -22.82
N LEU A 132 -0.66 2.64 -23.40
CA LEU A 132 -1.56 1.51 -23.55
C LEU A 132 -0.99 0.43 -24.49
N GLU A 133 -0.40 0.82 -25.61
CA GLU A 133 0.16 -0.13 -26.59
C GLU A 133 1.26 -1.01 -25.97
N ALA A 134 2.20 -0.39 -25.25
CA ALA A 134 3.27 -1.11 -24.55
C ALA A 134 2.72 -2.05 -23.46
N ILE A 135 1.68 -1.63 -22.75
CA ILE A 135 1.00 -2.46 -21.74
C ILE A 135 0.35 -3.69 -22.41
N GLU A 136 -0.37 -3.50 -23.51
CA GLU A 136 -1.03 -4.60 -24.23
C GLU A 136 -0.02 -5.61 -24.81
N GLU A 137 1.07 -5.11 -25.38
CA GLU A 137 2.14 -5.95 -25.93
C GLU A 137 2.78 -6.80 -24.83
N TYR A 138 3.10 -6.19 -23.68
CA TYR A 138 3.68 -6.91 -22.55
C TYR A 138 2.70 -7.92 -21.93
N ALA A 139 1.43 -7.52 -21.74
CA ALA A 139 0.39 -8.39 -21.22
C ALA A 139 0.03 -9.52 -22.19
N LYS A 140 0.36 -9.37 -23.49
CA LYS A 140 0.00 -10.25 -24.60
C LYS A 140 -1.51 -10.41 -24.76
N GLN A 141 -2.27 -9.37 -24.42
CA GLN A 141 -3.73 -9.34 -24.50
C GLN A 141 -4.17 -7.93 -24.84
N LYS A 142 -5.22 -7.82 -25.66
CA LYS A 142 -5.89 -6.54 -25.90
C LYS A 142 -6.76 -6.18 -24.72
N ILE A 143 -6.63 -4.94 -24.25
CA ILE A 143 -7.48 -4.40 -23.20
C ILE A 143 -8.75 -3.90 -23.90
N LEU A 144 -9.91 -4.38 -23.45
CA LEU A 144 -11.18 -3.93 -23.99
C LEU A 144 -11.35 -2.43 -23.70
N VAL A 145 -11.43 -1.64 -24.77
CA VAL A 145 -11.65 -0.20 -24.66
C VAL A 145 -13.14 0.08 -24.76
N GLU A 146 -13.70 0.59 -23.66
CA GLU A 146 -15.08 1.06 -23.62
C GLU A 146 -15.12 2.58 -23.43
N TRP A 147 -16.05 3.22 -24.13
CA TRP A 147 -16.37 4.62 -23.90
C TRP A 147 -17.34 4.69 -22.73
N ALA A 148 -17.01 5.52 -21.73
CA ALA A 148 -17.91 5.71 -20.61
C ALA A 148 -19.18 6.42 -21.08
N ASP A 149 -20.33 5.83 -20.77
CA ASP A 149 -21.63 6.44 -21.00
C ASP A 149 -21.77 7.76 -20.23
N SER A 150 -22.53 8.69 -20.79
CA SER A 150 -22.68 10.05 -20.23
C SER A 150 -23.33 10.08 -18.84
N ASP A 151 -24.08 9.04 -18.49
CA ASP A 151 -24.75 8.85 -17.19
C ASP A 151 -23.78 8.43 -16.07
N LEU A 152 -22.64 7.81 -16.41
CA LEU A 152 -21.59 7.47 -15.45
C LEU A 152 -20.85 8.71 -14.92
N TYR A 153 -20.94 9.86 -15.61
CA TYR A 153 -20.30 11.09 -15.17
C TYR A 153 -21.15 11.81 -14.11
N VAL A 154 -20.76 11.66 -12.85
CA VAL A 154 -21.39 12.39 -11.72
C VAL A 154 -21.00 13.86 -11.77
N LYS A 155 -21.97 14.75 -12.01
CA LYS A 155 -21.73 16.21 -12.12
C LYS A 155 -21.87 16.95 -10.79
N ASP A 156 -22.60 16.37 -9.85
CA ASP A 156 -23.09 16.97 -8.61
C ASP A 156 -22.32 16.49 -7.36
N TYR A 157 -20.99 16.46 -7.42
CA TYR A 157 -20.15 16.07 -6.28
C TYR A 157 -19.63 17.27 -5.48
N LYS A 158 -19.46 17.06 -4.16
CA LYS A 158 -18.88 18.03 -3.23
C LYS A 158 -17.41 18.27 -3.59
N ARG A 159 -17.01 19.54 -3.71
CA ARG A 159 -15.61 19.93 -4.00
C ARG A 159 -14.86 20.19 -2.71
N THR A 160 -13.66 19.65 -2.59
CA THR A 160 -12.76 19.97 -1.47
C THR A 160 -12.15 21.35 -1.68
N LYS A 161 -12.07 22.17 -0.62
CA LYS A 161 -11.23 23.38 -0.66
C LYS A 161 -9.78 22.92 -0.76
N GLN A 162 -9.13 23.12 -1.91
CA GLN A 162 -7.70 22.82 -2.04
C GLN A 162 -6.96 23.60 -0.95
N LYS A 163 -6.21 22.91 -0.09
CA LYS A 163 -5.34 23.60 0.86
C LYS A 163 -4.41 24.50 0.05
N PRO A 164 -4.37 25.82 0.32
CA PRO A 164 -3.44 26.70 -0.37
C PRO A 164 -2.04 26.12 -0.19
N ARG A 165 -1.29 26.03 -1.30
CA ARG A 165 0.11 25.61 -1.26
C ARG A 165 0.79 26.44 -0.18
N SER A 166 1.21 25.83 0.93
CA SER A 166 2.15 26.49 1.81
C SER A 166 3.43 26.62 1.01
N SER A 167 3.63 27.78 0.39
CA SER A 167 4.92 28.16 -0.18
C SER A 167 5.89 28.21 0.99
N THR A 168 6.60 27.11 1.21
CA THR A 168 7.69 27.05 2.18
C THR A 168 8.74 28.08 1.77
N GLY A 169 8.74 29.20 2.52
CA GLY A 169 9.82 30.17 2.71
C GLY A 169 10.78 30.44 1.56
N LEU A 170 10.43 31.37 0.67
CA LEU A 170 11.41 32.26 0.04
C LEU A 170 11.15 33.65 0.62
N GLY A 171 12.06 34.08 1.50
CA GLY A 171 11.99 35.35 2.21
C GLY A 171 11.91 36.52 1.23
N ALA A 172 10.72 37.11 1.11
CA ALA A 172 10.56 38.43 0.54
C ALA A 172 11.04 39.45 1.58
N SER A 173 12.34 39.74 1.55
CA SER A 173 12.89 40.97 2.13
C SER A 173 12.30 42.15 1.37
N ARG A 174 11.29 42.80 1.95
CA ARG A 174 10.90 44.16 1.60
C ARG A 174 10.93 44.99 2.87
N GLY A 175 11.87 45.92 2.87
CA GLY A 175 12.25 46.70 4.04
C GLY A 175 11.13 47.57 4.59
N THR A 176 11.26 47.85 5.88
CA THR A 176 10.79 49.10 6.46
C THR A 176 11.94 49.68 7.26
N SER A 177 12.31 50.88 6.84
CA SER A 177 13.29 51.77 7.42
C SER A 177 12.99 52.14 8.86
N GLY A 178 14.05 52.22 9.67
CA GLY A 178 14.15 53.19 10.76
C GLY A 178 13.79 52.68 12.15
N ARG A 179 14.79 52.24 12.92
CA ARG A 179 15.04 52.80 14.25
C ARG A 179 16.45 52.47 14.74
N GLU A 180 17.08 53.49 15.30
CA GLU A 180 18.47 53.56 15.74
C GLU A 180 18.87 52.53 16.78
N ARG A 181 20.13 52.13 16.68
CA ARG A 181 20.88 51.33 17.64
C ARG A 181 21.10 52.14 18.91
N SER A 182 20.60 51.66 20.04
CA SER A 182 21.11 52.00 21.36
C SER A 182 21.62 50.73 22.03
N PHE A 183 22.91 50.75 22.35
CA PHE A 183 23.62 49.71 23.09
C PHE A 183 23.05 49.62 24.50
N GLY A 184 22.49 48.46 24.86
CA GLY A 184 21.97 48.15 26.18
C GLY A 184 22.48 46.78 26.63
N ALA A 185 23.11 46.75 27.79
CA ALA A 185 23.96 45.70 28.31
C ALA A 185 23.27 44.33 28.50
N ASN A 186 24.07 43.28 28.29
CA ASN A 186 23.74 41.88 28.51
C ASN A 186 23.92 41.51 30.00
N PRO A 187 22.89 41.01 30.72
CA PRO A 187 23.10 40.34 32.01
C PRO A 187 23.29 38.83 31.82
N LYS A 188 24.28 38.28 32.53
CA LYS A 188 24.68 36.86 32.57
C LYS A 188 23.52 35.92 32.98
N PRO A 189 23.45 34.68 32.47
CA PRO A 189 22.56 33.65 33.00
C PRO A 189 23.18 32.97 34.24
N GLN A 190 22.47 33.02 35.38
CA GLN A 190 22.79 32.25 36.59
C GLN A 190 21.97 30.95 36.66
N GLY A 191 22.66 29.85 36.98
CA GLY A 191 22.14 28.80 37.85
C GLY A 191 21.27 27.70 37.24
N ARG A 192 21.90 26.62 36.76
CA ARG A 192 21.28 25.30 36.59
C ARG A 192 21.65 24.43 37.80
N PRO A 193 20.72 23.93 38.63
CA PRO A 193 21.05 22.95 39.66
C PRO A 193 21.17 21.54 39.07
N LYS A 194 22.22 20.82 39.46
CA LYS A 194 22.47 19.40 39.14
C LYS A 194 21.54 18.50 39.97
N PRO A 195 21.01 17.38 39.45
CA PRO A 195 20.39 16.35 40.27
C PRO A 195 21.46 15.52 41.01
N GLN A 196 21.26 15.31 42.30
CA GLN A 196 22.07 14.41 43.13
C GLN A 196 21.59 12.97 42.98
N ILE A 197 22.57 12.07 42.86
CA ILE A 197 22.44 10.62 42.82
C ILE A 197 22.28 10.14 44.27
N ALA A 198 21.25 9.33 44.55
CA ALA A 198 21.13 8.59 45.79
C ALA A 198 20.94 7.11 45.48
N GLU A 199 22.03 6.39 45.66
CA GLU A 199 22.14 4.93 45.65
C GLU A 199 21.74 4.40 47.03
N LYS A 200 20.87 3.38 47.09
CA LYS A 200 20.83 2.49 48.25
C LYS A 200 20.46 1.07 47.84
N VAL A 201 21.29 0.16 48.31
CA VAL A 201 21.46 -1.26 47.98
C VAL A 201 20.70 -2.14 48.99
N ALA A 202 20.50 -3.41 48.58
CA ALA A 202 20.23 -4.63 49.36
C ALA A 202 18.78 -5.15 49.26
N ALA A 203 18.47 -6.44 49.04
CA ALA A 203 19.28 -7.67 48.93
C ALA A 203 18.48 -8.75 48.16
N ALA A 204 19.19 -9.75 47.62
CA ALA A 204 18.67 -10.98 47.02
C ALA A 204 18.03 -11.93 48.05
N PRO A 205 17.33 -13.00 47.62
CA PRO A 205 18.07 -14.24 47.39
C PRO A 205 17.68 -15.02 46.11
N VAL A 206 18.62 -15.90 45.76
CA VAL A 206 18.63 -16.90 44.68
C VAL A 206 17.77 -18.11 45.06
N LEU A 207 17.02 -18.70 44.12
CA LEU A 207 16.79 -20.15 44.04
C LEU A 207 16.24 -20.58 42.66
N THR A 208 17.16 -21.15 41.87
CA THR A 208 17.07 -22.46 41.19
C THR A 208 15.94 -22.77 40.22
N ALA A 209 16.34 -23.05 38.97
CA ALA A 209 15.61 -23.91 38.03
C ALA A 209 15.52 -25.36 38.54
N PRO A 210 14.59 -26.14 37.98
CA PRO A 210 14.95 -27.50 37.62
C PRO A 210 14.62 -27.83 36.16
N ALA A 211 15.47 -28.70 35.61
CA ALA A 211 15.22 -29.52 34.44
C ALA A 211 14.89 -30.96 34.88
N ASN A 212 14.14 -31.65 34.01
CA ASN A 212 13.99 -33.11 33.84
C ASN A 212 12.86 -33.88 34.56
N ALA A 213 11.93 -34.34 33.71
CA ALA A 213 11.60 -35.74 33.38
C ALA A 213 10.71 -36.63 34.30
N ASP A 214 9.67 -37.17 33.62
CA ASP A 214 9.20 -38.57 33.58
C ASP A 214 7.90 -39.00 34.32
N SER A 215 7.25 -40.02 33.74
CA SER A 215 5.91 -40.65 33.89
C SER A 215 4.82 -40.02 32.99
N GLY A 216 4.21 -40.68 31.99
CA GLY A 216 3.98 -42.10 31.67
C GLY A 216 2.46 -42.34 31.67
N GLU A 217 1.76 -42.37 30.52
CA GLU A 217 1.15 -43.57 29.87
C GLU A 217 0.52 -43.15 28.51
N ALA A 218 0.90 -43.76 27.37
CA ALA A 218 0.26 -44.90 26.65
C ALA A 218 -1.08 -44.56 25.95
N GLY A 219 -1.38 -44.83 24.67
CA GLY A 219 -0.72 -45.47 23.51
C GLY A 219 -1.14 -44.71 22.22
N GLU A 220 -0.79 -45.03 20.99
CA GLU A 220 -0.55 -46.31 20.33
C GLU A 220 0.24 -46.03 19.03
N LYS A 221 1.25 -46.85 18.72
CA LYS A 221 2.14 -46.72 17.55
C LYS A 221 1.67 -47.64 16.41
N LYS A 222 1.76 -47.19 15.15
CA LYS A 222 2.07 -48.06 13.99
C LYS A 222 3.08 -47.42 13.02
N PRO A 223 3.93 -48.22 12.34
CA PRO A 223 5.30 -47.82 12.00
C PRO A 223 5.51 -47.36 10.55
N ARG A 224 6.44 -46.41 10.38
CA ARG A 224 7.05 -46.03 9.08
C ARG A 224 7.98 -47.14 8.58
N ARG A 225 7.60 -47.82 7.49
CA ARG A 225 8.50 -48.73 6.74
C ARG A 225 9.47 -47.93 5.87
N ARG A 226 10.77 -48.14 6.11
CA ARG A 226 11.89 -47.75 5.24
C ARG A 226 11.83 -48.55 3.93
N ARG A 227 11.97 -47.87 2.79
CA ARG A 227 12.08 -48.49 1.46
C ARG A 227 13.46 -49.16 1.28
N PRO A 228 13.54 -50.40 0.74
CA PRO A 228 14.81 -51.03 0.42
C PRO A 228 15.37 -50.54 -0.93
N ARG A 229 16.71 -50.46 -1.00
CA ARG A 229 17.52 -50.23 -2.20
C ARG A 229 17.27 -51.32 -3.25
N GLN A 230 16.97 -50.92 -4.49
CA GLN A 230 16.91 -51.82 -5.65
C GLN A 230 18.32 -52.31 -6.01
N LYS A 231 18.47 -53.63 -6.10
CA LYS A 231 19.57 -54.32 -6.79
C LYS A 231 19.26 -54.41 -8.28
N LYS A 232 20.23 -54.06 -9.13
CA LYS A 232 20.25 -54.33 -10.57
C LYS A 232 20.41 -55.83 -10.85
N PRO A 233 19.77 -56.40 -11.88
CA PRO A 233 20.21 -57.65 -12.47
C PRO A 233 21.22 -57.42 -13.61
N VAL A 234 22.34 -58.15 -13.50
CA VAL A 234 23.04 -58.97 -14.49
C VAL A 234 23.29 -58.42 -15.90
N GLY A 235 24.58 -58.39 -16.28
CA GLY A 235 25.01 -58.24 -17.67
C GLY A 235 25.40 -59.56 -18.33
N GLY A 236 25.73 -59.47 -19.62
CA GLY A 236 26.60 -60.40 -20.34
C GLY A 236 25.93 -61.17 -21.47
N GLY A 237 26.40 -60.96 -22.71
CA GLY A 237 26.18 -61.88 -23.83
C GLY A 237 26.16 -61.26 -25.22
N ASP A 238 27.36 -61.00 -25.77
CA ASP A 238 27.79 -61.19 -27.18
C ASP A 238 27.21 -60.38 -28.37
N VAL A 239 28.15 -59.65 -29.01
CA VAL A 239 28.25 -59.29 -30.46
C VAL A 239 28.82 -60.52 -31.23
N PRO A 240 28.93 -60.63 -32.57
CA PRO A 240 28.51 -59.75 -33.67
C PRO A 240 27.86 -60.49 -34.88
N SER A 241 27.37 -59.70 -35.86
CA SER A 241 27.62 -59.79 -37.33
C SER A 241 26.55 -59.03 -38.11
#